data_AF-A0A969EY39-F1
#
_entry.id   AF-A0A969EY39-F1
#
_cell.length_a   1.000
_cell.length_b   1.000
_cell.length_c   1.000
_cell.angle_alpha   90.00
_cell.angle_beta   90.00
_cell.angle_gamma   90.00
#
_symmetry.space_group_name_H-M   'P 1'
#
loop_
_entity.id
_entity.type
_entity.pdbx_description
1 polymer ?
#
loop_
_entity_poly.entity_id
_entity_poly.type
_entity_poly.pdbx_seq_one_letter_code
_entity_poly.pdbx_strand_id
1 'polypeptide(L)'
;MRRIVAALFMVSALVAAAHDISPAPGCRAPERPPDQDDVERWNGFVDAVDAYRACINEFIASNHAAASHHRSAANAATETWNTFVRSSLNVPQDYPWPPPEAAP
;
A
#
# COMPACT_ATOMS: atom_id res chain seq x y z
N MET A 1 43.72 -1.53 2.25
CA MET A 1 42.59 -0.86 1.56
C MET A 1 41.82 -1.74 0.58
N ARG A 2 42.38 -2.82 -0.01
CA ARG A 2 41.66 -3.71 -0.95
C ARG A 2 40.66 -4.71 -0.35
N ARG A 3 40.67 -4.94 0.98
CA ARG A 3 39.81 -5.95 1.64
C ARG A 3 38.49 -5.39 2.21
N ILE A 4 38.36 -4.07 2.33
CA ILE A 4 37.16 -3.42 2.89
C ILE A 4 36.09 -3.25 1.80
N VAL A 5 36.51 -3.06 0.54
CA VAL A 5 35.60 -2.89 -0.61
C VAL A 5 34.78 -4.16 -0.90
N ALA A 6 35.33 -5.35 -0.61
CA ALA A 6 34.63 -6.61 -0.82
C ALA A 6 33.49 -6.86 0.19
N ALA A 7 33.59 -6.31 1.40
CA ALA A 7 32.57 -6.49 2.43
C ALA A 7 31.31 -5.63 2.17
N LEU A 8 31.44 -4.50 1.48
CA LEU A 8 30.30 -3.62 1.17
C LEU A 8 29.37 -4.18 0.08
N PHE A 9 29.88 -5.04 -0.81
CA PHE A 9 29.09 -5.64 -1.89
C PHE A 9 28.22 -6.83 -1.46
N MET A 10 28.46 -7.39 -0.27
CA MET A 10 27.73 -8.58 0.20
C MET A 10 26.43 -8.24 0.95
N VAL A 11 26.28 -7.00 1.42
CA VAL A 11 25.11 -6.55 2.20
C VAL A 11 23.94 -6.12 1.31
N SER A 12 24.21 -5.73 0.05
CA SER A 12 23.18 -5.26 -0.89
C SER A 12 22.31 -6.36 -1.48
N ALA A 13 22.64 -7.65 -1.30
CA ALA A 13 21.84 -8.77 -1.80
C ALA A 13 20.62 -9.12 -0.91
N LEU A 14 20.49 -8.53 0.27
CA LEU A 14 19.45 -8.89 1.25
C LEU A 14 18.15 -8.08 1.14
N VAL A 15 18.03 -7.12 0.21
CA VAL A 15 16.90 -6.17 0.18
C VAL A 15 16.00 -6.28 -1.07
N ALA A 16 16.22 -7.27 -1.93
CA ALA A 16 15.36 -7.48 -3.10
C ALA A 16 14.30 -8.56 -2.84
N ALA A 17 13.39 -8.27 -1.92
CA ALA A 17 12.11 -8.97 -1.82
C ALA A 17 10.97 -7.95 -2.00
N ALA A 18 11.04 -7.16 -3.07
CA ALA A 18 9.83 -6.56 -3.63
C ALA A 18 9.06 -7.69 -4.33
N HIS A 19 8.30 -8.48 -3.58
CA HIS A 19 7.28 -9.31 -4.21
C HIS A 19 6.20 -8.36 -4.73
N ASP A 20 6.14 -8.17 -6.04
CA ASP A 20 5.10 -7.45 -6.80
C ASP A 20 3.71 -8.14 -6.73
N ILE A 21 3.40 -8.81 -5.62
CA ILE A 21 2.09 -9.38 -5.39
C ILE A 21 1.30 -8.32 -4.63
N SER A 22 0.48 -7.56 -5.37
CA SER A 22 -0.58 -6.78 -4.74
C SER A 22 -1.38 -7.72 -3.82
N PRO A 23 -1.57 -7.36 -2.54
CA PRO A 23 -2.22 -8.26 -1.60
C PRO A 23 -3.62 -8.60 -2.12
N ALA A 24 -4.02 -9.85 -2.00
CA ALA A 24 -5.37 -10.29 -2.33
C ALA A 24 -6.23 -10.29 -1.05
N PRO A 25 -7.54 -10.03 -1.15
CA PRO A 25 -8.43 -9.97 0.01
C PRO A 25 -8.58 -11.29 0.79
N GLY A 26 -8.15 -12.43 0.23
CA GLY A 26 -8.30 -13.74 0.90
C GLY A 26 -9.76 -14.18 1.14
N CYS A 27 -10.74 -13.40 0.65
CA CYS A 27 -12.16 -13.66 0.84
C CYS A 27 -12.62 -14.82 -0.05
N ARG A 28 -13.40 -15.74 0.51
CA ARG A 28 -14.01 -16.85 -0.23
C ARG A 28 -15.38 -16.46 -0.74
N ALA A 29 -15.55 -16.44 -2.06
CA ALA A 29 -16.85 -16.24 -2.66
C ALA A 29 -17.80 -17.41 -2.30
N PRO A 30 -19.06 -17.13 -1.91
CA PRO A 30 -20.05 -18.17 -1.65
C PRO A 30 -20.52 -18.82 -2.96
N GLU A 31 -20.85 -20.10 -2.90
CA GLU A 31 -21.39 -20.83 -4.05
C GLU A 31 -22.90 -20.64 -4.13
N ARG A 32 -23.38 -20.24 -5.30
CA ARG A 32 -24.82 -20.04 -5.53
C ARG A 32 -25.56 -21.39 -5.51
N PRO A 33 -26.67 -21.52 -4.77
CA PRO A 33 -27.53 -22.71 -4.83
C PRO A 33 -28.10 -22.93 -6.24
N PRO A 34 -28.31 -24.19 -6.66
CA PRO A 34 -28.89 -24.51 -7.97
C PRO A 34 -30.39 -24.17 -8.07
N ASP A 35 -31.08 -24.17 -6.92
CA ASP A 35 -32.51 -23.87 -6.81
C ASP A 35 -32.70 -22.73 -5.79
N GLN A 36 -33.52 -21.75 -6.17
CA GLN A 36 -33.86 -20.59 -5.34
C GLN A 36 -35.11 -20.83 -4.50
N ASP A 37 -35.92 -21.85 -4.82
CA ASP A 37 -37.14 -22.18 -4.10
C ASP A 37 -36.86 -22.94 -2.79
N ASP A 38 -35.63 -23.45 -2.61
CA ASP A 38 -35.11 -23.91 -1.32
C ASP A 38 -34.76 -22.70 -0.44
N VAL A 39 -35.78 -22.22 0.29
CA VAL A 39 -35.70 -21.00 1.12
C VAL A 39 -34.59 -21.06 2.16
N GLU A 40 -34.37 -22.19 2.80
CA GLU A 40 -33.34 -22.33 3.83
C GLU A 40 -31.96 -22.18 3.22
N ARG A 41 -31.69 -22.91 2.13
CA ARG A 41 -30.41 -22.84 1.42
C ARG A 41 -30.18 -21.48 0.78
N TRP A 42 -31.23 -20.86 0.25
CA TRP A 42 -31.16 -19.52 -0.32
C TRP A 42 -30.82 -18.46 0.73
N ASN A 43 -31.45 -18.51 1.90
CA ASN A 43 -31.14 -17.58 3.00
C ASN A 43 -29.69 -17.75 3.47
N GLY A 44 -29.21 -18.99 3.62
CA GLY A 44 -27.81 -19.24 3.97
C GLY A 44 -26.82 -18.72 2.93
N PHE A 45 -27.17 -18.77 1.64
CA PHE A 45 -26.37 -18.13 0.58
C PHE A 45 -26.34 -16.61 0.70
N VAL A 46 -27.48 -15.96 0.99
CA VAL A 46 -27.56 -14.50 1.18
C VAL A 46 -26.71 -14.06 2.38
N ASP A 47 -26.78 -14.79 3.50
CA ASP A 47 -25.93 -14.52 4.67
C ASP A 47 -24.43 -14.64 4.32
N ALA A 48 -24.07 -15.66 3.53
CA ALA A 48 -22.69 -15.84 3.07
C ALA A 48 -22.24 -14.75 2.08
N VAL A 49 -23.14 -14.21 1.26
CA VAL A 49 -22.87 -13.04 0.39
C VAL A 49 -22.58 -11.80 1.24
N ASP A 50 -23.35 -11.58 2.31
CA ASP A 50 -23.13 -10.47 3.21
C ASP A 50 -21.79 -10.58 3.95
N ALA A 51 -21.41 -11.79 4.38
CA ALA A 51 -20.10 -12.05 4.96
C ALA A 51 -18.95 -11.81 3.96
N TYR A 52 -19.11 -12.26 2.71
CA TYR A 52 -18.15 -12.03 1.64
C TYR A 52 -17.97 -10.54 1.33
N ARG A 53 -19.07 -9.78 1.25
CA ARG A 53 -19.06 -8.32 1.09
C ARG A 53 -18.30 -7.64 2.24
N ALA A 54 -18.58 -8.03 3.47
CA ALA A 54 -17.91 -7.46 4.65
C ALA A 54 -16.39 -7.68 4.59
N CYS A 55 -15.95 -8.90 4.26
CA CYS A 55 -14.54 -9.24 4.08
C CYS A 55 -13.85 -8.36 3.02
N ILE A 56 -14.47 -8.18 1.85
CA ILE A 56 -13.93 -7.32 0.79
C ILE A 56 -13.79 -5.87 1.27
N ASN A 57 -14.81 -5.35 1.95
CA ASN A 57 -14.79 -3.98 2.45
C ASN A 57 -13.70 -3.75 3.50
N GLU A 58 -13.45 -4.73 4.37
CA GLU A 58 -12.35 -4.67 5.34
C GLU A 58 -11.00 -4.60 4.63
N PHE A 59 -10.79 -5.45 3.62
CA PHE A 59 -9.58 -5.40 2.80
C PHE A 59 -9.39 -4.04 2.13
N ILE A 60 -10.43 -3.47 1.52
CA ILE A 60 -10.41 -2.15 0.89
C ILE A 60 -10.04 -1.07 1.91
N ALA A 61 -10.70 -1.06 3.07
CA ALA A 61 -10.46 -0.09 4.13
C ALA A 61 -9.00 -0.15 4.65
N SER A 62 -8.48 -1.36 4.87
CA SER A 62 -7.09 -1.58 5.29
C SER A 62 -6.09 -1.03 4.27
N ASN A 63 -6.31 -1.29 2.97
CA ASN A 63 -5.43 -0.76 1.92
C ASN A 63 -5.52 0.77 1.80
N HIS A 64 -6.70 1.36 1.94
CA HIS A 64 -6.82 2.82 1.97
C HIS A 64 -6.09 3.44 3.18
N ALA A 65 -6.17 2.81 4.35
CA ALA A 65 -5.43 3.25 5.52
C ALA A 65 -3.91 3.18 5.28
N ALA A 66 -3.42 2.05 4.75
CA ALA A 66 -2.01 1.88 4.39
C ALA A 66 -1.54 2.93 3.37
N ALA A 67 -2.32 3.16 2.30
CA ALA A 67 -2.03 4.18 1.30
C ALA A 67 -1.99 5.60 1.89
N SER A 68 -2.88 5.89 2.84
CA SER A 68 -2.89 7.16 3.57
C SER A 68 -1.61 7.34 4.40
N HIS A 69 -1.17 6.28 5.10
CA HIS A 69 0.09 6.30 5.85
C HIS A 69 1.30 6.51 4.93
N HIS A 70 1.35 5.82 3.79
CA HIS A 70 2.41 6.03 2.79
C HIS A 70 2.42 7.46 2.25
N ARG A 71 1.26 8.03 1.94
CA ARG A 71 1.14 9.43 1.51
C ARG A 71 1.64 10.39 2.58
N SER A 72 1.26 10.17 3.84
CA SER A 72 1.73 11.00 4.95
C SER A 72 3.25 10.93 5.12
N ALA A 73 3.84 9.74 4.97
CA ALA A 73 5.29 9.55 5.05
C ALA A 73 6.01 10.25 3.89
N ALA A 74 5.47 10.15 2.67
CA ALA A 74 5.99 10.86 1.50
C ALA A 74 5.96 12.39 1.71
N ASN A 75 4.83 12.92 2.18
CA ASN A 75 4.70 14.35 2.49
C ASN A 75 5.70 14.81 3.57
N ALA A 76 5.88 14.04 4.65
CA ALA A 76 6.86 14.36 5.68
C ALA A 76 8.31 14.34 5.16
N ALA A 77 8.64 13.39 4.28
CA ALA A 77 9.95 13.34 3.63
C ALA A 77 10.16 14.56 2.69
N THR A 78 9.12 14.94 1.94
CA THR A 78 9.09 16.16 1.14
C THR A 78 9.35 17.40 1.99
N GLU A 79 8.64 17.56 3.11
CA GLU A 79 8.83 18.68 4.03
C GLU A 79 10.24 18.73 4.61
N THR A 80 10.79 17.56 4.96
CA THR A 80 12.16 17.43 5.46
C THR A 80 13.17 17.91 4.42
N TRP A 81 13.02 17.47 3.16
CA TRP A 81 13.86 17.92 2.06
C TRP A 81 13.75 19.43 1.83
N ASN A 82 12.52 19.94 1.74
CA ASN A 82 12.25 21.36 1.54
C ASN A 82 12.86 22.21 2.67
N THR A 83 12.83 21.72 3.90
CA THR A 83 13.48 22.37 5.04
C THR A 83 14.99 22.41 4.87
N PHE A 84 15.61 21.27 4.53
CA PHE A 84 17.05 21.18 4.31
C PHE A 84 17.54 22.13 3.21
N VAL A 85 16.89 22.15 2.04
CA VAL A 85 17.35 23.00 0.94
C VAL A 85 17.22 24.48 1.31
N ARG A 86 16.14 24.88 1.98
CA ARG A 86 15.97 26.27 2.46
C ARG A 86 17.04 26.64 3.49
N SER A 87 17.32 25.78 4.46
CA SER A 87 18.28 26.07 5.53
C SER A 87 19.73 26.01 5.08
N SER A 88 20.06 25.09 4.19
CA SER A 88 21.45 24.69 3.90
C SER A 88 21.92 25.12 2.52
N LEU A 89 21.01 25.30 1.56
CA LEU A 89 21.32 25.70 0.19
C LEU A 89 20.83 27.11 -0.14
N ASN A 90 20.14 27.78 0.80
CA ASN A 90 19.62 29.14 0.66
C ASN A 90 18.76 29.34 -0.62
N VAL A 91 17.97 28.33 -0.98
CA VAL A 91 17.04 28.43 -2.11
C VAL A 91 15.80 29.27 -1.75
N PRO A 92 15.23 30.01 -2.72
CA PRO A 92 13.99 30.75 -2.55
C PRO A 92 12.79 29.89 -2.07
N GLN A 93 11.82 30.54 -1.41
CA GLN A 93 10.68 29.86 -0.79
C GLN A 93 9.73 29.22 -1.83
N ASP A 94 9.71 29.77 -3.05
CA ASP A 94 9.00 29.32 -4.25
C ASP A 94 9.75 28.24 -5.04
N TYR A 95 10.73 27.57 -4.40
CA TYR A 95 11.34 26.35 -4.91
C TYR A 95 10.70 25.11 -4.23
N PRO A 96 9.47 24.68 -4.60
CA PRO A 96 8.87 23.49 -4.00
C PRO A 96 9.39 22.22 -4.67
N TRP A 97 9.75 21.25 -3.84
CA TRP A 97 9.78 19.84 -4.21
C TRP A 97 8.59 19.13 -3.53
N PRO A 98 7.97 18.10 -4.15
CA PRO A 98 8.18 17.71 -5.54
C PRO A 98 7.63 18.77 -6.51
N PRO A 99 8.16 18.85 -7.75
CA PRO A 99 7.62 19.74 -8.76
C PRO A 99 6.14 19.42 -9.02
N PRO A 100 5.32 20.40 -9.47
CA PRO A 100 3.87 20.24 -9.67
C PRO A 100 3.46 19.03 -10.52
N GLU A 101 4.32 18.60 -11.43
CA GLU A 101 4.10 17.46 -12.33
C GLU A 101 4.33 16.08 -11.66
N ALA A 102 4.87 16.07 -10.44
CA ALA A 102 5.21 14.86 -9.69
C ALA A 102 4.28 14.62 -8.48
N ALA A 103 3.18 15.38 -8.35
CA ALA A 103 2.11 15.06 -7.42
C ALA A 103 1.28 13.88 -7.97
N PRO A 104 0.96 12.86 -7.14
CA PRO A 104 0.24 11.65 -7.57
C PRO A 104 -1.19 11.94 -8.01
#